data_AF-A0A0A0N2S0-F1
#
_entry.id   AF-A0A0A0N2S0-F1
#
_cell.length_a   1.000
_cell.length_b   1.000
_cell.length_c   1.000
_cell.angle_alpha   90.00
_cell.angle_beta   90.00
_cell.angle_gamma   90.00
#
_symmetry.space_group_name_H-M   'P 1'
#
loop_
_entity.id
_entity.type
_entity.pdbx_description
1 polymer ?
#
loop_
_entity_poly.entity_id
_entity_poly.type
_entity_poly.pdbx_seq_one_letter_code
_entity_poly.pdbx_strand_id
1 'polypeptide(L)'
;FEYADVVTTTTHKTLRGARSGMIFFRKGVKSIDKKTGQPIKYDFEDRINNAIFPALQGGPHNHAIGAVAVALKQAKTDEYRVYQTQVLLNSKAMANALIEKGYKLVSGGTDNHLVLVNLASSKNVDGARTEHICNNVHITVNKNACPGDKSAMIPSGLRLGTAALTSRQFKEVDFTRVVEFLDLAVHIAQDAKNKSGTKLKDFKDFVKGDDSVQQRMCDLKKTVEEFASQFPMPGFDDH
;
A
#
# COMPACT_ATOMS: atom_id res chain seq x y z
N PHE A 1 -4.40 15.73 13.07
CA PHE A 1 -5.40 16.43 13.89
C PHE A 1 -4.83 17.67 14.56
N GLU A 2 -3.63 17.62 15.14
CA GLU A 2 -2.98 18.75 15.82
C GLU A 2 -3.00 20.06 15.01
N TYR A 3 -2.53 20.02 13.76
CA TYR A 3 -2.39 21.21 12.91
C TYR A 3 -3.54 21.44 11.93
N ALA A 4 -4.21 20.37 11.50
CA ALA A 4 -5.16 20.44 10.41
C ALA A 4 -6.51 21.02 10.85
N ASP A 5 -7.08 21.86 9.99
CA ASP A 5 -8.45 22.37 10.11
C ASP A 5 -9.48 21.32 9.66
N VAL A 6 -9.17 20.58 8.59
CA VAL A 6 -9.99 19.51 8.01
C VAL A 6 -9.11 18.30 7.72
N VAL A 7 -9.60 17.10 8.02
CA VAL A 7 -8.92 15.82 7.73
C VAL A 7 -9.89 14.90 7.01
N THR A 8 -9.52 14.45 5.81
CA THR A 8 -10.27 13.43 5.07
C THR A 8 -9.55 12.10 5.15
N THR A 9 -10.31 11.00 5.18
CA THR A 9 -9.72 9.66 5.22
C THR A 9 -10.63 8.62 4.60
N THR A 10 -10.02 7.58 4.03
CA THR A 10 -10.73 6.36 3.63
C THR A 10 -10.77 5.36 4.78
N THR A 11 -11.87 4.61 4.90
CA THR A 11 -12.06 3.67 6.02
C THR A 11 -11.47 2.28 5.83
N HIS A 12 -10.99 1.93 4.62
CA HIS A 12 -10.64 0.55 4.24
C HIS A 12 -9.14 0.21 4.22
N LYS A 13 -8.24 1.20 4.24
CA LYS A 13 -6.79 0.96 4.12
C LYS A 13 -6.20 0.51 5.45
N THR A 14 -5.28 1.28 6.02
CA THR A 14 -4.71 1.00 7.34
C THR A 14 -5.76 0.99 8.45
N LEU A 15 -6.92 1.64 8.27
CA LEU A 15 -8.06 1.56 9.19
C LEU A 15 -8.74 0.17 9.20
N ARG A 16 -8.63 -0.61 8.11
CA ARG A 16 -9.12 -1.99 7.97
C ARG A 16 -10.65 -2.17 8.08
N GLY A 17 -11.43 -1.16 7.70
CA GLY A 17 -12.90 -1.24 7.61
C GLY A 17 -13.43 -1.47 6.18
N ALA A 18 -14.75 -1.35 6.03
CA ALA A 18 -15.40 -1.38 4.72
C ALA A 18 -15.05 -0.15 3.86
N ARG A 19 -15.33 -0.18 2.54
CA ARG A 19 -15.09 0.94 1.63
C ARG A 19 -16.05 2.10 1.91
N SER A 20 -15.55 3.15 2.53
CA SER A 20 -16.25 4.43 2.77
C SER A 20 -15.22 5.56 2.99
N GLY A 21 -15.70 6.77 3.30
CA GLY A 21 -14.92 7.94 3.63
C GLY A 21 -15.43 8.65 4.89
N MET A 22 -14.53 9.38 5.57
CA MET A 22 -14.87 10.27 6.69
C MET A 22 -14.23 11.62 6.49
N ILE A 23 -14.93 12.67 6.91
CA ILE A 23 -14.43 14.05 6.93
C ILE A 23 -14.52 14.55 8.36
N PHE A 24 -13.38 14.85 8.95
CA PHE A 24 -13.27 15.52 10.25
C PHE A 24 -13.03 17.00 10.01
N PHE A 25 -13.64 17.84 10.82
CA PHE A 25 -13.48 19.29 10.75
C PHE A 25 -13.46 19.89 12.16
N ARG A 26 -12.70 20.97 12.31
CA ARG A 26 -12.68 21.74 13.57
C ARG A 26 -14.03 22.43 13.79
N LYS A 27 -14.45 22.49 15.06
CA LYS A 27 -15.62 23.23 15.55
C LYS A 27 -15.19 24.12 16.71
N GLY A 28 -16.01 25.11 17.06
CA GLY A 28 -15.77 26.00 18.20
C GLY A 28 -14.97 27.25 17.84
N VAL A 29 -14.23 27.80 18.79
CA VAL A 29 -13.47 29.06 18.63
C VAL A 29 -12.14 28.78 17.95
N LYS A 30 -11.87 29.49 16.85
CA LYS A 30 -10.60 29.46 16.11
C LYS A 30 -9.60 30.43 16.71
N SER A 31 -10.03 31.65 17.00
CA SER A 31 -9.19 32.72 17.54
C SER A 31 -10.04 33.80 18.19
N ILE A 32 -9.40 34.73 18.91
CA ILE A 32 -10.04 35.94 19.42
C ILE A 32 -9.66 37.10 18.51
N ASP A 33 -10.65 37.90 18.11
CA ASP A 33 -10.41 39.14 17.39
C ASP A 33 -9.68 40.13 18.30
N LYS A 34 -8.46 40.54 17.90
CA LYS A 34 -7.61 41.42 18.71
C LYS A 34 -8.17 42.84 18.87
N LYS A 35 -9.08 43.28 18.01
CA LYS A 35 -9.66 44.62 18.02
C LYS A 35 -10.95 44.65 18.84
N THR A 36 -11.80 43.64 18.66
CA THR A 36 -13.15 43.62 19.27
C THR A 36 -13.22 42.75 20.53
N GLY A 37 -12.21 41.90 20.77
CA GLY A 37 -12.22 40.91 21.85
C GLY A 37 -13.18 39.74 21.64
N GLN A 38 -13.88 39.70 20.50
CA GLN A 38 -14.92 38.70 20.24
C GLN A 38 -14.33 37.37 19.70
N PRO A 39 -14.93 36.22 20.04
CA PRO A 39 -14.49 34.93 19.52
C PRO A 39 -14.84 34.77 18.04
N ILE A 40 -13.84 34.45 17.22
CA ILE A 40 -13.99 34.04 15.83
C ILE A 40 -14.19 32.51 15.83
N LYS A 41 -15.34 32.04 15.36
CA LYS A 41 -15.66 30.60 15.31
C LYS A 41 -15.25 29.98 13.98
N TYR A 42 -14.98 28.68 14.00
CA TYR A 42 -14.92 27.87 12.78
C TYR A 42 -16.29 27.78 12.11
N ASP A 43 -16.33 27.81 10.78
CA ASP A 43 -17.52 27.79 9.94
C ASP A 43 -17.63 26.50 9.10
N PHE A 44 -16.89 25.44 9.46
CA PHE A 44 -16.76 24.25 8.62
C PHE A 44 -17.94 23.30 8.65
N GLU A 45 -18.61 23.15 9.80
CA GLU A 45 -19.62 22.10 10.00
C GLU A 45 -20.76 22.18 8.97
N ASP A 46 -21.46 23.31 8.94
CA ASP A 46 -22.62 23.49 8.05
C ASP A 46 -22.18 23.46 6.59
N ARG A 47 -21.01 24.05 6.27
CA ARG A 47 -20.49 24.10 4.90
C ARG A 47 -20.16 22.71 4.37
N ILE A 48 -19.50 21.88 5.17
CA ILE A 48 -19.12 20.52 4.78
C ILE A 48 -20.36 19.63 4.72
N ASN A 49 -21.22 19.67 5.73
CA ASN A 49 -22.43 18.85 5.75
C ASN A 49 -23.34 19.17 4.54
N ASN A 50 -23.59 20.46 4.26
CA ASN A 50 -24.39 20.89 3.12
C ASN A 50 -23.75 20.54 1.76
N ALA A 51 -22.42 20.55 1.66
CA ALA A 51 -21.70 20.12 0.47
C ALA A 51 -21.88 18.62 0.21
N ILE A 52 -21.93 17.78 1.25
CA ILE A 52 -22.20 16.35 1.09
C ILE A 52 -23.67 16.13 0.72
N PHE A 53 -24.59 16.66 1.52
CA PHE A 53 -26.03 16.60 1.25
C PHE A 53 -26.66 17.96 1.62
N PRO A 54 -27.41 18.60 0.72
CA PRO A 54 -27.98 18.05 -0.51
C PRO A 54 -27.16 18.24 -1.79
N ALA A 55 -25.96 18.84 -1.73
CA ALA A 55 -25.31 19.33 -2.96
C ALA A 55 -24.70 18.25 -3.86
N LEU A 56 -24.01 17.24 -3.30
CA LEU A 56 -23.26 16.25 -4.09
C LEU A 56 -23.82 14.83 -4.04
N GLN A 57 -24.34 14.40 -2.89
CA GLN A 57 -24.84 13.05 -2.66
C GLN A 57 -26.33 13.06 -2.32
N GLY A 58 -26.97 11.89 -2.49
CA GLY A 58 -28.36 11.64 -2.11
C GLY A 58 -28.47 10.83 -0.81
N GLY A 59 -29.16 9.69 -0.87
CA GLY A 59 -29.38 8.82 0.30
C GLY A 59 -28.10 8.18 0.86
N PRO A 60 -27.91 8.12 2.19
CA PRO A 60 -26.72 7.54 2.80
C PRO A 60 -26.69 6.01 2.70
N HIS A 61 -25.49 5.45 2.55
CA HIS A 61 -25.26 4.00 2.56
C HIS A 61 -25.17 3.45 3.99
N ASN A 62 -26.32 3.30 4.66
CA ASN A 62 -26.38 2.93 6.08
C ASN A 62 -25.69 1.59 6.42
N HIS A 63 -25.70 0.62 5.51
CA HIS A 63 -24.98 -0.64 5.67
C HIS A 63 -23.45 -0.43 5.78
N ALA A 64 -22.88 0.46 4.97
CA ALA A 64 -21.48 0.82 5.03
C ALA A 64 -21.16 1.65 6.29
N ILE A 65 -22.05 2.55 6.70
CA ILE A 65 -21.91 3.32 7.95
C ILE A 65 -21.87 2.37 9.16
N GLY A 66 -22.75 1.36 9.21
CA GLY A 66 -22.72 0.33 10.24
C GLY A 66 -21.39 -0.43 10.28
N ALA A 67 -20.89 -0.86 9.12
CA ALA A 67 -19.58 -1.53 9.03
C ALA A 67 -18.41 -0.62 9.47
N VAL A 68 -18.46 0.68 9.14
CA VAL A 68 -17.46 1.66 9.60
C VAL A 68 -17.51 1.81 11.12
N ALA A 69 -18.70 1.86 11.74
CA ALA A 69 -18.83 1.93 13.19
C ALA A 69 -18.18 0.71 13.88
N VAL A 70 -18.36 -0.50 13.30
CA VAL A 70 -17.69 -1.72 13.79
C VAL A 70 -16.17 -1.60 13.68
N ALA A 71 -15.64 -1.16 12.53
CA ALA A 71 -14.20 -0.98 12.33
C ALA A 71 -13.61 0.08 13.29
N LEU A 72 -14.33 1.18 13.53
CA LEU A 72 -13.93 2.21 14.50
C LEU A 72 -13.93 1.68 15.94
N LYS A 73 -14.88 0.79 16.30
CA LYS A 73 -14.87 0.11 17.59
C LYS A 73 -13.64 -0.78 17.74
N GLN A 74 -13.29 -1.55 16.70
CA GLN A 74 -12.06 -2.36 16.68
C GLN A 74 -10.80 -1.49 16.77
N ALA A 75 -10.78 -0.33 16.09
CA ALA A 75 -9.63 0.57 16.08
C ALA A 75 -9.28 1.17 17.47
N LYS A 76 -10.18 1.07 18.45
CA LYS A 76 -9.99 1.53 19.83
C LYS A 76 -9.40 0.47 20.77
N THR A 77 -9.23 -0.77 20.32
CA THR A 77 -8.75 -1.85 21.20
C THR A 77 -7.22 -1.90 21.24
N ASP A 78 -6.67 -2.51 22.31
CA ASP A 78 -5.23 -2.66 22.47
C ASP A 78 -4.63 -3.61 21.42
N GLU A 79 -5.38 -4.64 21.00
CA GLU A 79 -4.95 -5.55 19.93
C GLU A 79 -4.78 -4.81 18.60
N TYR A 80 -5.61 -3.80 18.34
CA TYR A 80 -5.46 -2.96 17.17
C TYR A 80 -4.20 -2.09 17.24
N ARG A 81 -3.87 -1.56 18.42
CA ARG A 81 -2.61 -0.83 18.64
C ARG A 81 -1.39 -1.74 18.46
N VAL A 82 -1.44 -2.96 18.97
CA VAL A 82 -0.41 -3.99 18.76
C VAL A 82 -0.27 -4.30 17.27
N TYR A 83 -1.38 -4.49 16.57
CA TYR A 83 -1.39 -4.68 15.11
C TYR A 83 -0.72 -3.52 14.36
N GLN A 84 -1.08 -2.26 14.65
CA GLN A 84 -0.47 -1.11 13.98
C GLN A 84 1.02 -0.96 14.31
N THR A 85 1.43 -1.31 15.53
CA THR A 85 2.85 -1.36 15.91
C THR A 85 3.60 -2.41 15.08
N GLN A 86 3.01 -3.60 14.92
CA GLN A 86 3.58 -4.65 14.08
C GLN A 86 3.68 -4.24 12.61
N VAL A 87 2.70 -3.48 12.08
CA VAL A 87 2.74 -2.96 10.70
C VAL A 87 4.00 -2.11 10.47
N LEU A 88 4.39 -1.30 11.46
CA LEU A 88 5.61 -0.47 11.40
C LEU A 88 6.89 -1.27 11.61
N LEU A 89 6.88 -2.27 12.49
CA LEU A 89 8.04 -3.16 12.68
C LEU A 89 8.31 -3.96 11.40
N ASN A 90 7.25 -4.51 10.80
CA ASN A 90 7.32 -5.25 9.55
C ASN A 90 7.81 -4.38 8.38
N SER A 91 7.39 -3.11 8.30
CA SER A 91 7.83 -2.24 7.22
C SER A 91 9.31 -1.88 7.34
N LYS A 92 9.81 -1.71 8.56
CA LYS A 92 11.24 -1.53 8.84
C LYS A 92 12.04 -2.79 8.51
N ALA A 93 11.56 -3.98 8.91
CA ALA A 93 12.20 -5.25 8.57
C ALA A 93 12.28 -5.45 7.04
N MET A 94 11.17 -5.20 6.33
CA MET A 94 11.12 -5.24 4.87
C MET A 94 12.10 -4.23 4.24
N ALA A 95 12.16 -3.00 4.74
CA ALA A 95 13.09 -1.98 4.24
C ALA A 95 14.55 -2.40 4.42
N ASN A 96 14.91 -2.92 5.60
CA ASN A 96 16.28 -3.38 5.90
C ASN A 96 16.68 -4.56 5.00
N ALA A 97 15.82 -5.58 4.89
CA ALA A 97 16.08 -6.72 4.02
C ALA A 97 16.24 -6.33 2.54
N LEU A 98 15.49 -5.32 2.07
CA LEU A 98 15.65 -4.76 0.72
C LEU A 98 17.01 -4.07 0.58
N ILE A 99 17.40 -3.23 1.54
CA ILE A 99 18.70 -2.53 1.51
C ILE A 99 19.87 -3.53 1.51
N GLU A 100 19.81 -4.57 2.35
CA GLU A 100 20.80 -5.64 2.42
C GLU A 100 20.97 -6.37 1.09
N LYS A 101 19.89 -6.52 0.32
CA LYS A 101 19.91 -7.08 -1.04
C LYS A 101 20.30 -6.08 -2.14
N GLY A 102 20.72 -4.87 -1.76
CA GLY A 102 21.20 -3.83 -2.66
C GLY A 102 20.09 -3.06 -3.37
N TYR A 103 18.86 -3.03 -2.83
CA TYR A 103 17.80 -2.15 -3.33
C TYR A 103 17.94 -0.74 -2.76
N LYS A 104 17.80 0.25 -3.62
CA LYS A 104 17.69 1.67 -3.26
C LYS A 104 16.25 2.00 -2.96
N LEU A 105 16.01 2.48 -1.74
CA LEU A 105 14.71 2.98 -1.31
C LEU A 105 14.65 4.49 -1.51
N VAL A 106 13.54 4.99 -2.04
CA VAL A 106 13.28 6.43 -2.06
C VAL A 106 13.24 6.91 -0.61
N SER A 107 13.96 8.00 -0.31
CA SER A 107 14.22 8.52 1.05
C SER A 107 15.09 7.64 1.97
N GLY A 108 15.61 6.51 1.47
CA GLY A 108 16.57 5.66 2.21
C GLY A 108 15.97 4.70 3.23
N GLY A 109 14.65 4.72 3.47
CA GLY A 109 14.01 3.87 4.47
C GLY A 109 12.49 4.05 4.52
N THR A 110 11.92 3.85 5.71
CA THR A 110 10.50 4.12 5.99
C THR A 110 10.26 4.43 7.46
N ASP A 111 9.33 5.37 7.70
CA ASP A 111 8.76 5.67 9.01
C ASP A 111 7.28 5.29 9.12
N ASN A 112 6.74 4.60 8.11
CA ASN A 112 5.32 4.26 8.03
C ASN A 112 5.10 2.85 7.48
N HIS A 113 3.88 2.55 7.02
CA HIS A 113 3.45 1.21 6.60
C HIS A 113 3.89 0.80 5.19
N LEU A 114 4.63 1.64 4.46
CA LEU A 114 5.04 1.36 3.08
C LEU A 114 6.50 1.68 2.81
N VAL A 115 7.04 1.09 1.74
CA VAL A 115 8.37 1.34 1.21
C VAL A 115 8.25 1.61 -0.29
N LEU A 116 9.03 2.55 -0.81
CA LEU A 116 9.11 2.83 -2.24
C LEU A 116 10.50 2.44 -2.76
N VAL A 117 10.54 1.39 -3.57
CA VAL A 117 11.77 0.83 -4.14
C VAL A 117 12.02 1.46 -5.51
N ASN A 118 13.24 1.96 -5.76
CA ASN A 118 13.67 2.43 -7.08
C ASN A 118 14.41 1.30 -7.81
N LEU A 119 13.70 0.56 -8.67
CA LEU A 119 14.26 -0.62 -9.34
C LEU A 119 15.27 -0.26 -10.43
N ALA A 120 15.06 0.83 -11.17
CA ALA A 120 15.94 1.20 -12.27
C ALA A 120 17.38 1.44 -11.78
N SER A 121 17.52 2.18 -10.67
CA SER A 121 18.84 2.48 -10.09
C SER A 121 19.44 1.34 -9.26
N SER A 122 18.64 0.32 -8.91
CA SER A 122 19.07 -0.83 -8.09
C SER A 122 19.44 -2.04 -8.93
N LYS A 123 18.57 -2.40 -9.87
CA LYS A 123 18.60 -3.67 -10.60
C LYS A 123 18.41 -3.47 -12.10
N ASN A 124 18.49 -2.24 -12.61
CA ASN A 124 18.33 -1.94 -14.04
C ASN A 124 17.07 -2.61 -14.65
N VAL A 125 15.94 -2.54 -13.95
CA VAL A 125 14.63 -3.01 -14.44
C VAL A 125 13.57 -2.00 -14.02
N ASP A 126 12.47 -1.89 -14.77
CA ASP A 126 11.38 -0.98 -14.46
C ASP A 126 10.24 -1.64 -13.68
N GLY A 127 9.35 -0.82 -13.13
CA GLY A 127 8.22 -1.28 -12.34
C GLY A 127 7.21 -2.08 -13.14
N ALA A 128 6.99 -1.78 -14.43
CA ALA A 128 5.98 -2.47 -15.23
C ALA A 128 6.38 -3.91 -15.58
N ARG A 129 7.65 -4.14 -15.91
CA ARG A 129 8.19 -5.49 -16.14
C ARG A 129 8.19 -6.32 -14.85
N THR A 130 8.62 -5.73 -13.75
CA THR A 130 8.70 -6.42 -12.46
C THR A 130 7.31 -6.75 -11.91
N GLU A 131 6.36 -5.80 -11.97
CA GLU A 131 4.96 -6.02 -11.60
C GLU A 131 4.34 -7.16 -12.42
N HIS A 132 4.68 -7.27 -13.71
CA HIS A 132 4.20 -8.37 -14.55
C HIS A 132 4.68 -9.73 -14.03
N ILE A 133 5.96 -9.89 -13.73
CA ILE A 133 6.48 -11.15 -13.16
C ILE A 133 5.84 -11.43 -11.80
N CYS A 134 5.81 -10.44 -10.91
CA CYS A 134 5.24 -10.57 -9.56
C CYS A 134 3.79 -11.06 -9.61
N ASN A 135 2.95 -10.49 -10.47
CA ASN A 135 1.56 -10.90 -10.62
C ASN A 135 1.41 -12.37 -11.07
N ASN A 136 2.28 -12.85 -11.96
CA ASN A 136 2.24 -14.25 -12.42
C ASN A 136 2.73 -15.24 -11.34
N VAL A 137 3.50 -14.78 -10.35
CA VAL A 137 3.95 -15.59 -9.21
C VAL A 137 3.18 -15.31 -7.91
N HIS A 138 1.99 -14.71 -8.04
CA HIS A 138 1.07 -14.43 -6.94
C HIS A 138 1.61 -13.46 -5.87
N ILE A 139 2.49 -12.54 -6.27
CA ILE A 139 2.91 -11.39 -5.47
C ILE A 139 2.27 -10.14 -6.09
N THR A 140 1.25 -9.58 -5.45
CA THR A 140 0.61 -8.36 -5.95
C THR A 140 1.35 -7.12 -5.48
N VAL A 141 1.97 -6.41 -6.41
CA VAL A 141 2.66 -5.14 -6.17
C VAL A 141 2.05 -4.03 -7.04
N ASN A 142 2.43 -2.79 -6.75
CA ASN A 142 2.04 -1.64 -7.55
C ASN A 142 3.28 -0.93 -8.07
N LYS A 143 3.41 -0.84 -9.40
CA LYS A 143 4.41 0.04 -10.03
C LYS A 143 4.13 1.50 -9.68
N ASN A 144 5.18 2.23 -9.34
CA ASN A 144 5.08 3.60 -8.83
C ASN A 144 6.21 4.46 -9.37
N ALA A 145 5.89 5.68 -9.77
CA ALA A 145 6.89 6.64 -10.24
C ALA A 145 7.87 6.97 -9.10
N CYS A 146 9.14 7.13 -9.43
CA CYS A 146 10.18 7.58 -8.51
C CYS A 146 10.69 8.98 -8.91
N PRO A 147 11.32 9.71 -7.98
CA PRO A 147 12.05 10.93 -8.33
C PRO A 147 13.05 10.67 -9.47
N GLY A 148 13.01 11.50 -10.50
CA GLY A 148 13.84 11.36 -11.70
C GLY A 148 13.16 10.65 -12.89
N ASP A 149 11.98 10.05 -12.71
CA ASP A 149 11.22 9.49 -13.82
C ASP A 149 10.77 10.60 -14.78
N LYS A 150 11.10 10.44 -16.07
CA LYS A 150 10.69 11.38 -17.13
C LYS A 150 9.19 11.33 -17.45
N SER A 151 8.53 10.22 -17.10
CA SER A 151 7.10 10.00 -17.36
C SER A 151 6.49 9.11 -16.30
N ALA A 152 5.34 9.52 -15.76
CA ALA A 152 4.55 8.71 -14.84
C ALA A 152 3.99 7.43 -15.49
N MET A 153 3.94 7.36 -16.82
CA MET A 153 3.47 6.18 -17.56
C MET A 153 4.52 5.06 -17.63
N ILE A 154 5.79 5.36 -17.36
CA ILE A 154 6.89 4.39 -17.35
C ILE A 154 7.61 4.48 -15.99
N PRO A 155 6.96 4.02 -14.90
CA PRO A 155 7.49 4.13 -13.56
C PRO A 155 8.70 3.22 -13.35
N SER A 156 9.75 3.74 -12.71
CA SER A 156 10.97 2.99 -12.39
C SER A 156 10.91 2.22 -11.07
N GLY A 157 9.84 2.35 -10.28
CA GLY A 157 9.78 1.80 -8.94
C GLY A 157 8.59 0.92 -8.63
N LEU A 158 8.61 0.37 -7.42
CA LEU A 158 7.54 -0.41 -6.80
C LEU A 158 7.19 0.16 -5.43
N ARG A 159 5.90 0.28 -5.14
CA ARG A 159 5.38 0.59 -3.81
C ARG A 159 4.93 -0.68 -3.11
N LEU A 160 5.52 -0.96 -1.96
CA LEU A 160 5.28 -2.16 -1.15
C LEU A 160 4.71 -1.73 0.19
N GLY A 161 3.76 -2.49 0.75
CA GLY A 161 3.14 -2.16 2.03
C GLY A 161 2.86 -3.38 2.88
N THR A 162 2.84 -3.20 4.21
CA THR A 162 2.84 -4.32 5.16
C THR A 162 1.49 -4.63 5.78
N ALA A 163 0.52 -3.71 5.72
CA ALA A 163 -0.74 -3.80 6.46
C ALA A 163 -1.57 -5.06 6.15
N ALA A 164 -1.63 -5.48 4.88
CA ALA A 164 -2.42 -6.64 4.47
C ALA A 164 -1.87 -7.95 5.05
N LEU A 165 -0.58 -8.24 4.83
CA LEU A 165 0.04 -9.46 5.35
C LEU A 165 0.18 -9.45 6.88
N THR A 166 0.39 -8.27 7.49
CA THR A 166 0.39 -8.14 8.95
C THR A 166 -0.99 -8.48 9.55
N SER A 167 -2.08 -8.19 8.83
CA SER A 167 -3.43 -8.62 9.26
C SER A 167 -3.61 -10.14 9.21
N ARG A 168 -2.79 -10.84 8.41
CA ARG A 168 -2.65 -12.30 8.38
C ARG A 168 -1.60 -12.81 9.37
N GLN A 169 -1.21 -12.00 10.35
CA GLN A 169 -0.27 -12.32 11.43
C GLN A 169 1.20 -12.46 11.03
N PHE A 170 1.59 -12.03 9.83
CA PHE A 170 3.01 -11.97 9.44
C PHE A 170 3.82 -11.11 10.42
N LYS A 171 5.03 -11.57 10.70
CA LYS A 171 6.05 -10.92 11.54
C LYS A 171 7.28 -10.54 10.71
N GLU A 172 8.27 -9.96 11.36
CA GLU A 172 9.47 -9.39 10.75
C GLU A 172 10.22 -10.44 9.91
N VAL A 173 10.39 -11.65 10.44
CA VAL A 173 11.04 -12.77 9.73
C VAL A 173 10.29 -13.17 8.45
N ASP A 174 8.95 -13.13 8.49
CA ASP A 174 8.12 -13.43 7.33
C ASP A 174 8.27 -12.34 6.26
N PHE A 175 8.44 -11.08 6.65
CA PHE A 175 8.71 -9.99 5.71
C PHE A 175 10.11 -10.08 5.08
N THR A 176 11.12 -10.59 5.80
CA THR A 176 12.40 -10.95 5.18
C THR A 176 12.19 -12.02 4.10
N ARG A 177 11.38 -13.05 4.38
CA ARG A 177 11.04 -14.09 3.40
C ARG A 177 10.26 -13.54 2.20
N VAL A 178 9.32 -12.63 2.42
CA VAL A 178 8.61 -11.91 1.33
C VAL A 178 9.59 -11.14 0.45
N VAL A 179 10.60 -10.49 1.04
CA VAL A 179 11.64 -9.79 0.28
C VAL A 179 12.51 -10.75 -0.52
N GLU A 180 12.79 -11.95 -0.03
CA GLU A 180 13.48 -12.99 -0.81
C GLU A 180 12.69 -13.41 -2.04
N PHE A 181 11.37 -13.61 -1.93
CA PHE A 181 10.54 -13.92 -3.08
C PHE A 181 10.46 -12.78 -4.09
N LEU A 182 10.33 -11.55 -3.60
CA LEU A 182 10.36 -10.37 -4.45
C LEU A 182 11.69 -10.25 -5.20
N ASP A 183 12.81 -10.50 -4.51
CA ASP A 183 14.14 -10.45 -5.10
C ASP A 183 14.31 -11.49 -6.21
N LEU A 184 13.82 -12.71 -6.01
CA LEU A 184 13.80 -13.73 -7.06
C LEU A 184 12.95 -13.29 -8.27
N ALA A 185 11.76 -12.71 -8.03
CA ALA A 185 10.91 -12.19 -9.10
C ALA A 185 11.59 -11.04 -9.88
N VAL A 186 12.32 -10.16 -9.19
CA VAL A 186 13.09 -9.08 -9.81
C VAL A 186 14.21 -9.63 -10.70
N HIS A 187 14.94 -10.65 -10.25
CA HIS A 187 15.98 -11.29 -11.07
C HIS A 187 15.39 -11.97 -12.30
N ILE A 188 14.24 -12.65 -12.18
CA ILE A 188 13.51 -13.20 -13.34
C ILE A 188 13.16 -12.07 -14.33
N ALA A 189 12.64 -10.95 -13.82
CA ALA A 189 12.29 -9.79 -14.66
C ALA A 189 13.53 -9.17 -15.34
N GLN A 190 14.65 -9.09 -14.63
CA GLN A 190 15.92 -8.58 -15.15
C GLN A 190 16.47 -9.48 -16.26
N ASP A 191 16.51 -10.79 -16.04
CA ASP A 191 16.98 -11.77 -17.03
C ASP A 191 16.11 -11.75 -18.29
N ALA A 192 14.79 -11.75 -18.13
CA ALA A 192 13.86 -11.67 -19.25
C ALA A 192 13.99 -10.33 -19.99
N LYS A 193 14.19 -9.21 -19.27
CA LYS A 193 14.41 -7.90 -19.89
C LYS A 193 15.65 -7.93 -20.79
N ASN A 194 16.75 -8.51 -20.32
CA ASN A 194 18.01 -8.56 -21.04
C ASN A 194 17.96 -9.43 -22.31
N LYS A 195 17.05 -10.41 -22.37
CA LYS A 195 16.86 -11.31 -23.51
C LYS A 195 15.70 -10.90 -24.43
N SER A 196 14.83 -10.02 -23.97
CA SER A 196 13.66 -9.54 -24.73
C SER A 196 13.93 -8.24 -25.51
N GLY A 197 12.97 -7.84 -26.35
CA GLY A 197 12.98 -6.54 -27.01
C GLY A 197 12.80 -5.34 -26.05
N THR A 198 12.98 -4.13 -26.58
CA THR A 198 12.92 -2.89 -25.79
C THR A 198 11.50 -2.53 -25.32
N LYS A 199 10.46 -3.01 -26.02
CA LYS A 199 9.07 -2.70 -25.68
C LYS A 199 8.55 -3.65 -24.61
N LEU A 200 7.58 -3.17 -23.83
CA LEU A 200 6.92 -3.98 -22.81
C LEU A 200 6.15 -5.16 -23.43
N LYS A 201 5.65 -5.02 -24.65
CA LYS A 201 4.97 -6.10 -25.38
C LYS A 201 5.95 -7.26 -25.64
N ASP A 202 7.10 -6.95 -26.23
CA ASP A 202 8.15 -7.93 -26.54
C ASP A 202 8.61 -8.68 -25.28
N PHE A 203 8.73 -7.95 -24.16
CA PHE A 203 9.01 -8.57 -22.86
C PHE A 203 7.94 -9.57 -22.44
N LYS A 204 6.65 -9.21 -22.52
CA LYS A 204 5.55 -10.10 -22.15
C LYS A 204 5.45 -11.32 -23.06
N ASP A 205 5.68 -11.12 -24.36
CA ASP A 205 5.64 -12.21 -25.34
C ASP A 205 6.83 -13.16 -25.11
N PHE A 206 8.03 -12.64 -24.82
CA PHE A 206 9.19 -13.43 -24.42
C PHE A 206 8.93 -14.23 -23.14
N VAL A 207 8.42 -13.59 -22.08
CA VAL A 207 8.11 -14.26 -20.81
C VAL A 207 7.16 -15.43 -21.03
N LYS A 208 6.15 -15.29 -21.90
CA LYS A 208 5.20 -16.36 -22.21
C LYS A 208 5.79 -17.51 -23.02
N GLY A 209 6.77 -17.23 -23.88
CA GLY A 209 7.33 -18.22 -24.82
C GLY A 209 8.62 -18.90 -24.36
N ASP A 210 9.29 -18.37 -23.33
CA ASP A 210 10.55 -18.93 -22.83
C ASP A 210 10.31 -19.95 -21.71
N ASP A 211 10.57 -21.23 -22.00
CA ASP A 211 10.35 -22.34 -21.07
C ASP A 211 11.14 -22.20 -19.75
N SER A 212 12.35 -21.64 -19.81
CA SER A 212 13.19 -21.47 -18.62
C SER A 212 12.61 -20.43 -17.67
N VAL A 213 12.14 -19.30 -18.20
CA VAL A 213 11.43 -18.27 -17.44
C VAL A 213 10.12 -18.82 -16.87
N GLN A 214 9.33 -19.52 -17.69
CA GLN A 214 8.08 -20.13 -17.23
C GLN A 214 8.30 -21.13 -16.09
N GLN A 215 9.31 -21.99 -16.19
CA GLN A 215 9.62 -22.95 -15.13
C GLN A 215 10.01 -22.24 -13.82
N ARG A 216 10.93 -21.26 -13.88
CA ARG A 216 11.33 -20.47 -12.69
C ARG A 216 10.15 -19.74 -12.05
N MET A 217 9.22 -19.23 -12.86
CA MET A 217 8.02 -18.58 -12.37
C MET A 217 7.05 -19.58 -11.73
N CYS A 218 6.90 -20.77 -12.30
CA CYS A 218 6.09 -21.85 -11.73
C CYS A 218 6.63 -22.28 -10.35
N ASP A 219 7.94 -22.49 -10.25
CA ASP A 219 8.60 -22.88 -9.00
C ASP A 219 8.47 -21.80 -7.91
N LEU A 220 8.68 -20.53 -8.29
CA LEU A 220 8.51 -19.40 -7.38
C LEU A 220 7.05 -19.25 -6.95
N LYS A 221 6.10 -19.36 -7.88
CA LYS A 221 4.66 -19.29 -7.59
C LYS A 221 4.28 -20.36 -6.56
N LYS A 222 4.68 -21.61 -6.77
CA LYS A 222 4.41 -22.72 -5.85
C LYS A 222 4.95 -22.41 -4.45
N THR A 223 6.19 -21.95 -4.37
CA THR A 223 6.83 -21.61 -3.08
C THR A 223 6.11 -20.44 -2.37
N VAL A 224 5.66 -19.43 -3.13
CA VAL A 224 4.89 -18.29 -2.60
C VAL A 224 3.53 -18.75 -2.07
N GLU A 225 2.82 -19.62 -2.79
CA GLU A 225 1.52 -20.16 -2.39
C GLU A 225 1.64 -21.07 -1.14
N GLU A 226 2.65 -21.95 -1.12
CA GLU A 226 2.93 -22.82 0.02
C GLU A 226 3.29 -22.02 1.27
N PHE A 227 4.04 -20.93 1.13
CA PHE A 227 4.34 -20.04 2.25
C PHE A 227 3.09 -19.27 2.71
N ALA A 228 2.37 -18.65 1.78
CA ALA A 228 1.23 -17.79 2.10
C ALA A 228 0.02 -18.55 2.65
N SER A 229 -0.15 -19.83 2.32
CA SER A 229 -1.26 -20.67 2.78
C SER A 229 -1.16 -21.08 4.26
N GLN A 230 0.01 -20.93 4.88
CA GLN A 230 0.23 -21.25 6.30
C GLN A 230 -0.38 -20.22 7.26
N PHE A 231 -0.78 -19.05 6.74
CA PHE A 231 -1.24 -17.92 7.55
C PHE A 231 -2.77 -17.78 7.50
N PRO A 232 -3.42 -17.37 8.60
CA PRO A 232 -4.86 -17.16 8.61
C PRO A 232 -5.29 -16.04 7.65
N MET A 233 -6.56 -16.08 7.22
CA MET A 233 -7.18 -15.01 6.44
C MET A 233 -8.34 -14.40 7.22
N PRO A 234 -8.31 -13.09 7.54
CA PRO A 234 -9.49 -12.42 8.07
C PRO A 234 -10.60 -12.39 7.01
N GLY A 235 -11.81 -12.80 7.37
CA GLY A 235 -12.94 -12.82 6.45
C GLY A 235 -13.81 -14.05 6.65
N PHE A 236 -14.40 -14.51 5.56
CA PHE A 236 -15.22 -15.71 5.51
C PHE A 236 -14.37 -16.91 5.07
N ASP A 237 -14.81 -18.11 5.44
CA ASP A 237 -14.13 -19.36 5.08
C ASP A 237 -14.42 -19.79 3.63
N ASP A 238 -15.54 -19.33 3.05
CA ASP A 238 -16.13 -19.85 1.82
C ASP A 238 -16.34 -18.82 0.69
N HIS A 239 -16.08 -17.51 0.89
CA HIS A 239 -16.22 -16.48 -0.14
C HIS A 239 -15.38 -15.21 0.05
#